data_AF-A0A2E7KR81-F1
#
_entry.id   AF-A0A2E7KR81-F1
#
_cell.length_a   1.000
_cell.length_b   1.000
_cell.length_c   1.000
_cell.angle_alpha   90.00
_cell.angle_beta   90.00
_cell.angle_gamma   90.00
#
_symmetry.space_group_name_H-M   'P 1'
#
loop_
_entity.id
_entity.type
_entity.pdbx_description
1 polymer ?
#
loop_
_entity_poly.entity_id
_entity_poly.type
_entity_poly.pdbx_seq_one_letter_code
_entity_poly.pdbx_strand_id
1 'polypeptide(L)' 'MGPIGKPRSAEELREMLREAEERKVLWEKHYHSAKMDQKANAEAIRNITALRGVIKTLRWTLNMTDQNGIPISHPLD' A
#
# COMPACT_ATOMS: atom_id res chain seq x y z
N MET A 1 9.93 28.16 -11.17
CA MET A 1 9.98 26.70 -10.95
C MET A 1 10.30 26.49 -9.48
N GLY A 2 9.37 25.97 -8.68
CA GLY A 2 9.66 25.58 -7.31
C GLY A 2 10.69 24.45 -7.28
N PRO A 3 11.48 24.30 -6.21
CA PRO A 3 12.48 23.24 -6.14
C PRO A 3 11.77 21.89 -6.26
N ILE A 4 12.19 21.10 -7.25
CA ILE A 4 11.83 19.68 -7.35
C ILE A 4 12.25 19.07 -6.01
N GLY A 5 11.28 18.60 -5.22
CA GLY A 5 11.55 17.99 -3.92
C GLY A 5 12.57 16.87 -4.07
N LYS A 6 13.51 16.75 -3.13
CA LYS A 6 14.49 15.66 -3.15
C LYS A 6 13.75 14.32 -3.25
N PRO A 7 14.23 13.38 -4.07
CA PRO A 7 13.68 12.02 -4.08
C PRO A 7 13.79 11.42 -2.68
N ARG A 8 12.75 10.70 -2.25
CA ARG A 8 12.74 10.01 -0.96
C ARG A 8 13.88 8.99 -0.90
N SER A 9 14.51 8.90 0.26
CA SER A 9 15.50 7.88 0.55
C SER A 9 14.86 6.49 0.60
N ALA A 10 15.67 5.45 0.44
CA ALA A 10 15.21 4.07 0.58
C ALA A 10 14.65 3.76 1.97
N GLU A 11 15.14 4.44 3.01
CA GLU A 11 14.63 4.29 4.38
C GLU A 11 13.24 4.89 4.54
N GLU A 12 13.02 6.10 4.01
CA GLU A 12 11.67 6.70 4.00
C GLU A 12 10.68 5.85 3.20
N LEU A 13 11.11 5.25 2.09
CA LEU A 13 10.25 4.35 1.30
C LEU A 13 9.91 3.06 2.07
N ARG A 14 10.84 2.49 2.84
CA ARG A 14 10.58 1.35 3.73
C ARG A 14 9.61 1.70 4.85
N GLU A 15 9.76 2.89 5.43
CA GLU A 15 8.85 3.37 6.46
C GLU A 15 7.43 3.53 5.92
N MET A 16 7.28 4.19 4.77
CA MET A 16 6.01 4.32 4.08
C MET A 16 5.39 2.96 3.73
N LEU A 17 6.21 1.98 3.35
CA LEU A 17 5.74 0.64 3.03
C LEU A 17 5.17 -0.03 4.28
N ARG A 18 5.88 0.04 5.41
CA ARG A 18 5.42 -0.51 6.69
C ARG A 18 4.11 0.13 7.13
N GLU A 19 4.01 1.45 7.09
CA GLU A 19 2.78 2.16 7.45
C GLU A 19 1.59 1.77 6.54
N ALA A 20 1.84 1.61 5.23
CA ALA A 20 0.81 1.21 4.27
C ALA A 20 0.32 -0.22 4.54
N GLU A 21 1.22 -1.14 4.87
CA GLU A 21 0.91 -2.52 5.23
C GLU A 21 0.11 -2.59 6.54
N GLU A 22 0.54 -1.88 7.59
CA GLU A 22 -0.17 -1.79 8.86
C GLU A 22 -1.59 -1.23 8.68
N ARG A 23 -1.73 -0.16 7.88
CA ARG A 23 -3.03 0.45 7.60
C ARG A 23 -3.94 -0.47 6.79
N LYS A 24 -3.37 -1.26 5.88
CA LYS A 24 -4.14 -2.25 5.12
C LYS A 24 -4.70 -3.32 6.07
N VAL A 25 -3.87 -3.83 6.99
CA VAL A 25 -4.31 -4.79 8.00
C VAL A 25 -5.42 -4.22 8.88
N LEU A 26 -5.33 -2.93 9.25
CA LEU A 26 -6.39 -2.25 10.00
C LEU A 26 -7.71 -2.22 9.22
N TRP A 27 -7.69 -1.83 7.95
CA TRP A 27 -8.89 -1.84 7.12
C TRP A 27 -9.45 -3.24 6.85
N GLU A 28 -8.58 -4.25 6.71
CA GLU A 28 -9.00 -5.65 6.64
C GLU A 28 -9.70 -6.08 7.93
N LYS A 29 -9.16 -5.75 9.11
CA LYS A 29 -9.83 -6.01 10.39
C LYS A 29 -11.17 -5.29 10.49
N HIS A 30 -11.24 -4.04 10.04
CA HIS A 30 -12.50 -3.31 9.98
C HIS A 30 -13.51 -4.06 9.12
N TYR A 31 -13.17 -4.33 7.86
CA TYR A 31 -14.03 -5.04 6.90
C TYR A 31 -14.56 -6.38 7.42
N HIS A 32 -13.74 -7.16 8.13
CA HIS A 32 -14.14 -8.45 8.69
C HIS A 32 -14.88 -8.34 10.02
N SER A 33 -15.07 -7.14 10.57
CA SER A 33 -15.83 -6.96 11.80
C SER A 33 -17.33 -7.13 11.55
N ALA A 34 -18.00 -7.97 12.35
CA ALA A 34 -19.41 -8.31 12.21
C ALA A 34 -20.41 -7.16 12.48
N LYS A 35 -19.93 -5.90 12.55
CA LYS A 35 -20.71 -4.72 12.99
C LYS A 35 -20.87 -3.65 11.91
N MET A 36 -20.54 -3.93 10.66
CA MET A 36 -20.49 -2.90 9.61
C MET A 36 -21.77 -2.80 8.78
N ASP A 37 -22.18 -1.56 8.52
CA ASP A 37 -23.16 -1.25 7.50
C ASP A 37 -22.55 -1.28 6.08
N GLN A 38 -23.41 -1.24 5.06
CA GLN A 38 -23.00 -1.32 3.66
C GLN A 38 -22.03 -0.19 3.25
N LYS A 39 -22.21 1.01 3.80
CA LYS A 39 -21.40 2.19 3.45
C LYS A 39 -19.99 2.05 4.01
N ALA A 40 -19.89 1.64 5.27
CA ALA A 40 -18.62 1.38 5.93
C ALA A 40 -17.88 0.24 5.20
N ASN A 41 -18.58 -0.82 4.79
CA ASN A 41 -17.96 -1.91 4.02
C ASN A 41 -17.38 -1.43 2.68
N ALA A 42 -18.13 -0.60 1.95
CA ALA A 42 -17.66 -0.02 0.70
C ALA A 42 -16.44 0.90 0.92
N GLU A 43 -16.38 1.63 2.03
CA GLU A 43 -15.21 2.43 2.42
C GLU A 43 -13.98 1.55 2.70
N ALA A 44 -14.15 0.49 3.48
CA ALA A 44 -13.05 -0.43 3.79
C ALA A 44 -12.47 -1.07 2.53
N ILE A 45 -13.32 -1.58 1.62
CA ILE A 45 -12.88 -2.17 0.35
C ILE A 45 -12.10 -1.16 -0.50
N ARG A 46 -12.57 0.09 -0.59
CA ARG A 46 -11.89 1.15 -1.35
C ARG A 46 -10.50 1.44 -0.78
N ASN A 47 -10.39 1.58 0.54
CA ASN A 47 -9.12 1.84 1.20
C ASN A 47 -8.14 0.66 1.05
N ILE A 48 -8.61 -0.59 1.21
CA ILE A 48 -7.79 -1.79 0.98
C ILE A 48 -7.26 -1.80 -0.46
N THR A 49 -8.11 -1.50 -1.44
CA THR A 49 -7.73 -1.50 -2.86
C THR A 49 -6.69 -0.42 -3.17
N ALA A 50 -6.88 0.79 -2.65
CA ALA A 50 -5.91 1.88 -2.81
C ALA A 50 -4.55 1.51 -2.19
N LEU A 51 -4.56 0.94 -0.97
CA LEU A 51 -3.35 0.52 -0.28
C LEU A 51 -2.62 -0.60 -1.02
N ARG A 52 -3.33 -1.55 -1.66
CA ARG A 52 -2.69 -2.57 -2.51
C ARG A 52 -1.88 -1.94 -3.64
N GLY A 53 -2.39 -0.89 -4.29
CA GLY A 53 -1.67 -0.14 -5.32
C GLY A 53 -0.44 0.56 -4.77
N VAL A 54 -0.58 1.28 -3.66
CA VAL A 54 0.55 1.96 -2.97
C VAL A 54 1.63 0.97 -2.58
N ILE A 55 1.27 -0.15 -1.97
CA ILE A 55 2.19 -1.20 -1.55
C ILE A 55 2.92 -1.81 -2.77
N LYS A 56 2.22 -2.10 -3.87
CA LYS A 56 2.85 -2.60 -5.11
C LYS A 56 3.89 -1.60 -5.62
N THR A 57 3.54 -0.31 -5.67
CA THR A 57 4.45 0.76 -6.12
C THR A 57 5.67 0.89 -5.23
N LEU A 58 5.52 0.85 -3.90
CA LEU A 58 6.64 0.96 -2.97
C LEU A 58 7.58 -0.25 -3.06
N ARG A 59 7.01 -1.46 -3.13
CA ARG A 59 7.80 -2.70 -3.31
C ARG A 59 8.55 -2.71 -4.64
N TRP A 60 7.92 -2.27 -5.73
CA TRP A 60 8.57 -2.09 -7.03
C TRP A 60 9.70 -1.05 -6.96
N THR A 61 9.44 0.13 -6.38
CA THR A 61 10.43 1.21 -6.23
C THR A 61 11.65 0.75 -5.41
N LEU A 62 11.44 -0.15 -4.46
CA LEU A 62 12.50 -0.75 -3.62
C LEU A 62 13.17 -1.98 -4.26
N ASN A 63 12.83 -2.36 -5.50
CA ASN A 63 13.32 -3.54 -6.20
C ASN A 63 13.11 -4.86 -5.41
N MET A 64 11.99 -4.97 -4.69
CA MET A 64 11.66 -6.17 -3.92
C MET A 64 11.14 -7.30 -4.82
N THR A 65 11.14 -8.51 -4.25
CA THR A 65 10.51 -9.69 -4.84
C THR A 65 9.24 -10.07 -4.09
N ASP A 66 8.38 -10.85 -4.73
CA ASP A 66 7.28 -11.53 -4.06
C ASP A 66 7.77 -12.71 -3.21
N GLN A 67 6.83 -13.44 -2.61
CA GLN A 67 7.08 -14.61 -1.78
C GLN A 67 7.77 -15.78 -2.50
N ASN A 68 7.75 -15.80 -3.84
CA ASN A 68 8.37 -16.81 -4.68
C ASN A 68 9.73 -16.35 -5.23
N GLY A 69 10.20 -15.15 -4.84
CA GLY A 69 11.44 -14.57 -5.37
C GLY A 69 11.30 -13.91 -6.74
N ILE A 70 10.07 -13.69 -7.23
CA ILE A 70 9.82 -13.04 -8.52
C ILE A 70 9.85 -11.51 -8.32
N PRO A 71 10.61 -10.74 -9.11
CA PRO A 71 10.61 -9.28 -9.02
C PRO A 71 9.21 -8.69 -9.19
N ILE A 72 8.85 -7.73 -8.35
CA ILE A 72 7.56 -7.03 -8.49
C ILE A 72 7.55 -6.27 -9.81
N SER A 73 6.54 -6.52 -10.64
CA SER A 73 6.38 -5.81 -11.92
C SER A 73 5.96 -4.35 -11.71
N HIS A 74 6.20 -3.54 -12.73
CA HIS A 74 5.79 -2.15 -12.72
C HIS A 74 4.27 -2.03 -12.43
N PRO A 75 3.82 -1.08 -11.60
CA PRO A 75 2.42 -1.02 -11.17
C PRO A 75 1.40 -0.79 -12.28
N LEU A 76 1.82 -0.23 -13.42
CA LEU A 76 0.97 0.10 -14.57
C LEU A 76 1.13 -0.86 -15.76
N ASP A 77 1.98 -1.87 -15.62
CA ASP A 77 2.04 -3.03 -16.53
C ASP A 77 1.01 -4.08 -16.08
#